data_AF-A0A536Q0V6-F1
#
_entry.id   AF-A0A536Q0V6-F1
#
_cell.length_a   1.000
_cell.length_b   1.000
_cell.length_c   1.000
_cell.angle_alpha   90.00
_cell.angle_beta   90.00
_cell.angle_gamma   90.00
#
_symmetry.space_group_name_H-M   'P 1'
#
loop_
_entity.id
_entity.type
_entity.pdbx_description
1 polymer ?
#
loop_
_entity_poly.entity_id
_entity_poly.type
_entity_poly.pdbx_seq_one_letter_code
_entity_poly.pdbx_strand_id
1 'polypeptide(L)' 'KLAPRTAALLMLRHSGLSYAEVATALGIKVGNVGTLLRRAEDALRKEVNRATSE' A
#
# COMPACT_ATOMS: atom_id res chain seq x y z
N LYS A 1 -1.52 2.11 13.39
CA LYS A 1 -0.63 1.03 12.93
C LYS A 1 -1.09 0.52 11.56
N LEU A 2 -0.20 0.36 10.58
CA LEU A 2 -0.52 -0.22 9.26
C LEU A 2 -0.55 -1.75 9.29
N ALA A 3 -1.44 -2.36 8.52
CA ALA A 3 -1.44 -3.81 8.32
C ALA A 3 -0.22 -4.23 7.47
N PRO A 4 0.44 -5.37 7.76
CA PRO A 4 1.65 -5.80 7.05
C PRO A 4 1.49 -5.88 5.53
N ARG A 5 0.32 -6.35 5.05
CA ARG A 5 0.02 -6.43 3.62
C ARG A 5 -0.09 -5.05 2.97
N THR A 6 -0.66 -4.08 3.68
CA THR A 6 -0.79 -2.69 3.23
C THR A 6 0.58 -2.01 3.16
N ALA A 7 1.44 -2.24 4.16
CA ALA A 7 2.80 -1.75 4.14
C ALA A 7 3.61 -2.37 2.99
N ALA A 8 3.52 -3.69 2.78
CA ALA A 8 4.19 -4.38 1.68
C ALA A 8 3.75 -3.84 0.30
N LEU A 9 2.46 -3.58 0.11
CA LEU A 9 1.93 -2.98 -1.11
C LEU A 9 2.57 -1.61 -1.42
N LEU A 10 2.66 -0.74 -0.40
CA LEU A 10 3.28 0.58 -0.54
C LEU A 10 4.79 0.47 -0.82
N MET A 11 5.49 -0.40 -0.10
CA MET A 11 6.93 -0.61 -0.28
C MET A 11 7.25 -1.08 -1.69
N LEU A 12 6.57 -2.13 -2.18
CA LEU A 12 6.79 -2.68 -3.51
C LEU A 12 6.53 -1.63 -4.60
N ARG A 13 5.45 -0.84 -4.48
CA ARG A 13 5.15 0.21 -5.45
C ARG A 13 6.22 1.30 -5.43
N HIS A 14 6.67 1.72 -4.25
CA HIS A 14 7.71 2.74 -4.12
C HIS A 14 9.09 2.24 -4.61
N SER A 15 9.35 0.93 -4.54
CA SER A 15 10.52 0.29 -5.13
C SER A 15 10.50 0.21 -6.66
N GLY A 16 9.46 0.75 -7.32
CA GLY A 16 9.38 0.85 -8.77
C GLY A 16 8.64 -0.29 -9.48
N LEU A 17 8.06 -1.25 -8.73
CA LEU A 17 7.30 -2.34 -9.35
C LEU A 17 6.04 -1.81 -10.06
N SER A 18 5.77 -2.39 -11.23
CA SER A 18 4.52 -2.23 -11.96
C SER A 18 3.35 -2.86 -11.20
N TYR A 19 2.12 -2.52 -11.58
CA TYR A 19 0.94 -3.12 -10.94
C TYR A 19 0.86 -4.64 -11.16
N ALA A 20 1.36 -5.14 -12.29
CA ALA A 20 1.42 -6.57 -12.56
C ALA A 20 2.40 -7.28 -11.62
N GLU A 21 3.60 -6.73 -11.42
CA GLU A 21 4.61 -7.30 -10.53
C GLU A 21 4.16 -7.24 -9.06
N VAL A 22 3.54 -6.14 -8.64
CA VAL A 22 2.94 -6.01 -7.30
C VAL A 22 1.84 -7.06 -7.10
N ALA A 23 0.97 -7.25 -8.10
CA ALA A 23 -0.10 -8.22 -8.03
C ALA A 23 0.41 -9.65 -7.88
N THR A 24 1.43 -10.01 -8.67
CA THR A 24 2.12 -11.30 -8.58
C THR A 24 2.78 -11.49 -7.22
N ALA A 25 3.54 -10.51 -6.73
CA ALA A 25 4.24 -10.57 -5.46
C ALA A 25 3.30 -10.73 -4.25
N LEU A 26 2.09 -10.16 -4.32
CA LEU A 26 1.11 -10.19 -3.23
C LEU A 26 -0.03 -11.18 -3.43
N GLY A 27 -0.03 -11.96 -4.51
CA GLY A 27 -1.08 -12.93 -4.84
C GLY A 27 -2.47 -12.28 -4.95
N ILE A 28 -2.57 -11.12 -5.61
CA ILE A 28 -3.84 -10.40 -5.82
C ILE A 28 -4.11 -10.20 -7.31
N LYS A 29 -5.36 -9.87 -7.66
CA LYS A 29 -5.71 -9.48 -9.03
C LYS A 29 -5.10 -8.12 -9.37
N VAL A 30 -4.50 -7.98 -10.55
CA VAL A 30 -3.93 -6.71 -11.06
C VAL A 30 -4.94 -5.57 -11.00
N GLY A 31 -6.20 -5.83 -11.37
CA GLY A 31 -7.28 -4.83 -11.31
C GLY A 31 -7.58 -4.30 -9.90
N ASN A 32 -7.21 -5.04 -8.85
CA ASN A 32 -7.42 -4.60 -7.47
C ASN A 32 -6.28 -3.72 -6.95
N VAL A 33 -5.12 -3.70 -7.62
CA VAL A 33 -3.91 -3.03 -7.13
C VAL A 33 -4.15 -1.53 -6.94
N GLY A 34 -4.74 -0.85 -7.91
CA GLY A 34 -4.99 0.60 -7.81
C GLY A 34 -5.90 0.97 -6.63
N THR A 35 -6.99 0.23 -6.42
CA THR A 35 -7.90 0.46 -5.29
C THR A 35 -7.24 0.18 -3.95
N LEU A 36 -6.48 -0.91 -3.85
CA LEU A 36 -5.77 -1.26 -2.61
C LEU A 36 -4.66 -0.26 -2.32
N LEU A 37 -3.98 0.26 -3.35
CA LEU A 37 -2.93 1.25 -3.21
C LEU A 37 -3.49 2.57 -2.67
N ARG A 38 -4.60 3.07 -3.25
CA ARG A 38 -5.26 4.27 -2.74
C ARG A 38 -5.69 4.13 -1.27
N ARG A 39 -6.28 2.98 -0.91
CA ARG A 39 -6.65 2.69 0.49
C ARG A 39 -5.43 2.60 1.41
N ALA A 40 -4.31 2.09 0.90
CA ALA A 40 -3.06 2.00 1.64
C ALA A 40 -2.46 3.38 1.93
N GLU A 41 -2.46 4.27 0.95
CA GLU A 41 -2.03 5.67 1.09
C GLU A 41 -2.91 6.43 2.09
N ASP A 42 -4.24 6.27 2.00
CA ASP A 42 -5.17 6.87 2.95
C ASP A 42 -4.92 6.37 4.39
N ALA A 43 -4.66 5.08 4.56
CA ALA A 43 -4.33 4.50 5.86
C ALA A 43 -3.00 5.06 6.39
N LEU A 44 -1.96 5.14 5.54
CA LEU A 44 -0.68 5.72 5.92
C LEU A 44 -0.83 7.18 6.35
N ARG A 45 -1.55 7.99 5.59
CA ARG A 45 -1.78 9.41 5.92
C ARG A 45 -2.45 9.58 7.27
N LYS A 46 -3.45 8.76 7.60
CA LYS A 46 -4.10 8.77 8.92
C LYS A 46 -3.13 8.45 10.06
N GLU A 47 -2.22 7.50 9.84
CA GLU A 47 -1.22 7.12 10.83
C GLU A 47 -0.16 8.19 11.03
N VAL A 48 0.33 8.82 9.95
CA VAL A 48 1.25 9.95 10.03
C VAL A 48 0.60 11.11 10.77
N ASN A 49 -0.62 11.48 10.40
CA ASN A 49 -1.35 12.56 11.08
C ASN A 49 -1.52 12.31 12.57
N ARG A 50 -1.81 11.07 12.98
CA ARG A 50 -1.89 10.69 14.39
C ARG A 50 -0.56 10.91 15.10
N ALA A 51 0.53 10.41 14.52
CA ALA A 51 1.86 10.49 15.11
C ALA A 51 2.42 11.93 15.19
N THR A 52 1.98 12.83 14.32
CA THR A 52 2.41 14.24 14.33
C THR A 52 1.54 15.16 15.19
N SER A 53 0.42 14.65 15.72
CA SER A 53 -0.50 15.43 16.57
C SER A 53 -0.28 15.16 18.07
N GLU A 54 0.72 14.36 18.41
CA GLU A 54 1.18 14.02 19.77
C GLU A 54 2.43 14.83 20.16
#